data_AF-A0AA35QX50-F1
#
_entry.id   AF-A0AA35QX50-F1
#
_cell.length_a   1.000
_cell.length_b   1.000
_cell.length_c   1.000
_cell.angle_alpha   90.00
_cell.angle_beta   90.00
_cell.angle_gamma   90.00
#
_symmetry.space_group_name_H-M   'P 1'
#
loop_
_entity.id
_entity.type
_entity.pdbx_description
1 polymer ?
#
loop_
_entity_poly.entity_id
_entity_poly.type
_entity_poly.pdbx_seq_one_letter_code
_entity_poly.pdbx_strand_id
1 'polypeptide(L)'
;MFDLASLTKVLATTTASMILYQRGHLDLDMKVSDPELLGPDFARNGKEAITVRNLLLHNAGFPPDPKPNYWDVAFGCPQTAQYYPKEDFSCQAMIYAALLNQSLQYSPGTKYIYSDLSMITMMHVVGTLARDHGYVEPSDLNVECVHHQPNSSHSLPYLTQCYYEAFVRRRVAEYLGLQQLLFLPPRSPTWALTAPTWNDTVYRHQVMQGFVSDGNSYALGGISGHAGLFSRASDIHTLLHHLMFASSTDLWINSTTVHTFTTVYNTSQSSRALGWDTNNYHVKSTDERLCGALSSETFTHTGYTGTQVCCDPVGKVITILLTNRCYKTDSIHTKELIALTRRLFNDAVVQVLH
;
A
#
# COMPACT_ATOMS: atom_id res chain seq x y z
N MET A 1 -11.37 -11.44 -9.47
CA MET A 1 -10.72 -10.50 -8.52
C MET A 1 -9.22 -10.63 -8.70
N PHE A 2 -8.44 -9.60 -8.38
CA PHE A 2 -6.99 -9.58 -8.57
C PHE A 2 -6.29 -9.20 -7.26
N ASP A 3 -5.14 -9.83 -7.00
CA ASP A 3 -4.16 -9.31 -6.06
C ASP A 3 -3.59 -8.00 -6.63
N LEU A 4 -3.81 -6.90 -5.91
CA LEU A 4 -3.44 -5.58 -6.41
C LEU A 4 -1.97 -5.23 -6.15
N ALA A 5 -1.24 -6.07 -5.40
CA ALA A 5 0.13 -5.83 -4.97
C ALA A 5 0.29 -4.39 -4.45
N SER A 6 1.26 -3.64 -4.97
CA SER A 6 1.56 -2.29 -4.51
C SER A 6 0.51 -1.22 -4.80
N LEU A 7 -0.55 -1.50 -5.58
CA LEU A 7 -1.70 -0.57 -5.59
C LEU A 7 -2.37 -0.46 -4.22
N THR A 8 -2.14 -1.42 -3.32
CA THR A 8 -2.52 -1.33 -1.89
C THR A 8 -2.03 -0.03 -1.26
N LYS A 9 -0.82 0.42 -1.62
CA LYS A 9 -0.23 1.67 -1.11
C LYS A 9 -1.18 2.84 -1.31
N VAL A 10 -1.72 2.99 -2.52
CA VAL A 10 -2.54 4.15 -2.87
C VAL A 10 -4.03 3.95 -2.59
N LEU A 11 -4.56 2.75 -2.84
CA LEU A 11 -5.98 2.45 -2.69
C LEU A 11 -6.39 2.19 -1.23
N ALA A 12 -5.45 1.84 -0.35
CA ALA A 12 -5.70 1.67 1.07
C ALA A 12 -4.94 2.71 1.89
N THR A 13 -3.61 2.61 2.00
CA THR A 13 -2.83 3.41 2.96
C THR A 13 -2.87 4.92 2.68
N THR A 14 -2.62 5.33 1.44
CA THR A 14 -2.67 6.75 1.05
C THR A 14 -4.09 7.28 1.14
N THR A 15 -5.09 6.54 0.66
CA THR A 15 -6.50 6.94 0.77
C THR A 15 -6.93 7.12 2.24
N ALA A 16 -6.53 6.19 3.12
CA ALA A 16 -6.77 6.31 4.55
C ALA A 16 -6.05 7.52 5.17
N SER A 17 -4.81 7.78 4.75
CA SER A 17 -4.05 8.96 5.17
C SER A 17 -4.72 10.26 4.72
N MET A 18 -5.29 10.31 3.51
CA MET A 18 -6.04 11.46 2.99
C MET A 18 -7.29 11.74 3.83
N ILE A 19 -8.03 10.71 4.24
CA ILE A 19 -9.19 10.87 5.14
C ILE A 19 -8.74 11.48 6.46
N LEU A 20 -7.69 10.93 7.10
CA LEU A 20 -7.19 11.44 8.38
C LEU A 20 -6.63 12.87 8.26
N TYR A 21 -5.95 13.18 7.16
CA TYR A 21 -5.45 14.52 6.85
C TYR A 21 -6.60 15.53 6.70
N GLN A 22 -7.61 15.21 5.90
CA GLN A 22 -8.79 16.07 5.71
C GLN A 22 -9.52 16.34 7.03
N ARG A 23 -9.52 15.36 7.94
CA ARG A 23 -10.14 15.46 9.26
C ARG A 23 -9.27 16.21 10.28
N GLY A 24 -8.05 16.59 9.91
CA GLY A 24 -7.12 17.32 10.78
C GLY A 24 -6.44 16.46 11.84
N HIS A 25 -6.48 15.13 11.71
CA HIS A 25 -5.83 14.21 12.66
C HIS A 25 -4.46 13.71 12.20
N LEU A 26 -4.10 13.96 10.95
CA LEU A 26 -2.79 13.63 10.41
C LEU A 26 -2.17 14.88 9.81
N ASP A 27 -1.12 15.41 10.45
CA ASP A 27 -0.27 16.44 9.85
C ASP A 27 0.90 15.76 9.11
N LEU A 28 1.15 16.21 7.89
CA LEU A 28 2.22 15.70 7.04
C LEU A 28 3.62 15.96 7.63
N ASP A 29 3.78 17.04 8.40
CA ASP A 29 5.07 17.41 9.00
C ASP A 29 5.23 16.91 10.44
N MET A 30 4.22 16.19 10.96
CA MET A 30 4.33 15.47 12.23
C MET A 30 5.42 14.40 12.14
N LYS A 31 6.26 14.34 13.18
CA LYS A 31 7.26 13.29 13.31
C LYS A 31 6.59 11.97 13.62
N VAL A 32 7.03 10.90 12.98
CA VAL A 32 6.46 9.56 13.23
C VAL A 32 6.74 9.10 14.66
N SER A 33 7.80 9.59 15.27
CA SER A 33 8.13 9.36 16.69
C SER A 33 7.32 10.21 17.68
N ASP A 34 6.37 11.03 17.21
CA ASP A 34 5.48 11.78 18.08
C ASP A 34 4.64 10.81 18.95
N PRO A 35 4.42 11.09 20.24
CA PRO A 35 3.57 10.29 21.11
C PRO A 35 2.14 10.06 20.57
N GLU A 36 1.61 10.95 19.73
CA GLU A 36 0.31 10.77 19.08
C GLU A 36 0.35 9.72 17.94
N LEU A 37 1.55 9.37 17.45
CA LEU A 37 1.77 8.39 16.38
C LEU A 37 2.40 7.09 16.91
N LEU A 38 3.69 6.87 16.67
CA LEU A 38 4.40 5.65 17.07
C LEU A 38 5.28 5.84 18.31
N GLY A 39 5.35 7.07 18.83
CA GLY A 39 6.06 7.39 20.06
C GLY A 39 7.60 7.31 19.96
N PRO A 40 8.28 7.60 21.08
CA PRO A 40 9.74 7.73 21.12
C PRO A 40 10.50 6.44 20.75
N ASP A 41 9.87 5.27 20.90
CA ASP A 41 10.46 4.00 20.51
C ASP A 41 10.72 3.88 19.00
N PHE A 42 9.93 4.59 18.18
CA PHE A 42 10.20 4.69 16.75
C PHE A 42 11.46 5.48 16.44
N ALA A 43 11.86 6.42 17.29
CA ALA A 43 12.94 7.38 17.01
C ALA A 43 14.33 6.72 16.89
N ARG A 44 14.48 5.45 17.27
CA ARG A 44 15.76 4.72 17.32
C ARG A 44 16.42 4.57 15.94
N ASN A 45 17.73 4.37 15.91
CA ASN A 45 18.52 4.04 14.71
C ASN A 45 18.41 5.08 13.58
N GLY A 46 18.39 6.38 13.94
CA GLY A 46 18.39 7.50 12.99
C GLY A 46 17.01 7.94 12.50
N LYS A 47 15.94 7.43 13.12
CA LYS A 47 14.54 7.66 12.69
C LYS A 47 13.87 8.87 13.35
N GLU A 48 14.58 9.62 14.19
CA GLU A 48 14.07 10.73 15.01
C GLU A 48 13.49 11.89 14.16
N ALA A 49 13.95 12.02 12.91
CA ALA A 49 13.59 13.11 12.01
C ALA A 49 12.54 12.72 10.95
N ILE A 50 12.12 11.45 10.89
CA ILE A 50 11.17 11.00 9.87
C ILE A 50 9.79 11.61 10.16
N THR A 51 9.23 12.27 9.15
CA THR A 51 7.83 12.75 9.18
C THR A 51 6.90 11.84 8.39
N VAL A 52 5.59 12.03 8.59
CA VAL A 52 4.53 11.39 7.79
C VAL A 52 4.76 11.63 6.29
N ARG A 53 5.11 12.86 5.92
CA ARG A 53 5.46 13.25 4.55
C ARG A 53 6.62 12.41 4.02
N ASN A 54 7.64 12.14 4.84
CA ASN A 54 8.77 11.34 4.39
C ASN A 54 8.40 9.89 4.06
N LEU A 55 7.48 9.32 4.84
CA LEU A 55 6.97 7.98 4.57
C LEU A 55 6.20 7.95 3.25
N LEU A 56 5.23 8.86 3.07
CA LEU A 56 4.41 8.94 1.86
C LEU A 56 5.22 9.23 0.59
N LEU A 57 6.33 9.95 0.69
CA LEU A 57 7.22 10.25 -0.44
C LEU A 57 8.31 9.21 -0.68
N HIS A 58 8.40 8.16 0.15
CA HIS A 58 9.52 7.21 0.12
C HIS A 58 10.90 7.89 0.15
N ASN A 59 11.06 8.92 0.99
CA ASN A 59 12.35 9.56 1.25
C ASN A 59 12.74 9.53 2.73
N ALA A 60 12.18 8.58 3.48
CA ALA A 60 12.40 8.40 4.91
C ALA A 60 13.77 7.83 5.30
N GLY A 61 14.59 7.37 4.34
CA GLY A 61 15.90 6.76 4.63
C GLY A 61 15.89 5.24 4.70
N PHE A 62 14.72 4.59 4.66
CA PHE A 62 14.61 3.14 4.74
C PHE A 62 15.27 2.43 3.54
N PRO A 63 15.77 1.20 3.70
CA PRO A 63 16.05 0.33 2.57
C PRO A 63 14.77 0.02 1.77
N PRO A 64 14.89 -0.45 0.52
CA PRO A 64 13.70 -0.82 -0.27
C PRO A 64 12.83 -1.87 0.40
N ASP A 65 13.46 -2.87 1.00
CA ASP A 65 12.82 -4.02 1.65
C ASP A 65 13.38 -4.21 3.07
N PRO A 66 12.63 -4.88 3.96
CA PRO A 66 13.16 -5.33 5.25
C PRO A 66 14.43 -6.17 5.09
N LYS A 67 15.36 -6.04 6.04
CA LYS A 67 16.61 -6.82 6.06
C LYS A 67 16.81 -7.52 7.41
N PRO A 68 16.70 -8.86 7.48
CA PRO A 68 16.24 -9.77 6.42
C PRO A 68 14.74 -9.55 6.08
N ASN A 69 14.31 -10.08 4.94
CA ASN A 69 12.88 -10.08 4.58
C ASN A 69 12.08 -10.86 5.63
N TYR A 70 10.83 -10.45 5.90
CA TYR A 70 9.99 -11.07 6.91
C TYR A 70 9.58 -12.51 6.57
N TRP A 71 9.63 -12.88 5.29
CA TRP A 71 9.38 -14.25 4.83
C TRP A 71 10.63 -15.14 4.84
N ASP A 72 11.82 -14.58 5.10
CA ASP A 72 13.06 -15.35 5.10
C ASP A 72 13.18 -16.17 6.39
N VAL A 73 13.71 -17.39 6.30
CA VAL A 73 14.04 -18.22 7.48
C VAL A 73 15.05 -17.52 8.40
N ALA A 74 15.94 -16.70 7.83
CA ALA A 74 16.93 -15.91 8.56
C ALA A 74 16.30 -14.78 9.40
N PHE A 75 15.05 -14.39 9.12
CA PHE A 75 14.30 -13.46 9.97
C PHE A 75 13.95 -14.06 11.33
N GLY A 76 13.87 -15.39 11.42
CA GLY A 76 13.72 -16.10 12.68
C GLY A 76 12.27 -16.27 13.14
N CYS A 77 11.26 -15.99 12.29
CA CYS A 77 9.88 -16.31 12.66
C CYS A 77 9.67 -17.82 12.60
N PRO A 78 9.15 -18.50 13.64
CA PRO A 78 8.91 -19.94 13.59
C PRO A 78 8.02 -20.38 12.42
N GLN A 79 7.07 -19.52 12.03
CA GLN A 79 6.20 -19.77 10.89
C GLN A 79 6.97 -19.84 9.57
N THR A 80 8.00 -19.00 9.37
CA THR A 80 8.73 -18.94 8.10
C THR A 80 9.62 -20.14 7.85
N ALA A 81 9.90 -20.94 8.88
CA ALA A 81 10.62 -22.20 8.78
C ALA A 81 9.74 -23.38 8.33
N GLN A 82 8.42 -23.22 8.25
CA GLN A 82 7.52 -24.29 7.78
C GLN A 82 7.54 -24.39 6.26
N TYR A 83 7.35 -25.60 5.73
CA TYR A 83 7.31 -25.83 4.28
C TYR A 83 6.02 -25.33 3.60
N TYR A 84 4.90 -25.34 4.33
CA TYR A 84 3.64 -24.72 3.90
C TYR A 84 3.17 -23.75 4.99
N PRO A 85 3.86 -22.61 5.15
CA PRO A 85 3.53 -21.64 6.17
C PRO A 85 2.11 -21.12 5.93
N LYS A 86 1.28 -21.04 6.98
CA LYS A 86 -0.04 -20.41 6.89
C LYS A 86 0.10 -18.88 6.85
N GLU A 87 -0.79 -18.23 6.13
CA GLU A 87 -1.04 -16.79 6.23
C GLU A 87 -1.74 -16.54 7.57
N ASP A 88 -0.97 -16.16 8.59
CA ASP A 88 -1.49 -15.88 9.92
C ASP A 88 -0.69 -14.76 10.60
N PHE A 89 -1.14 -14.34 11.78
CA PHE A 89 -0.59 -13.18 12.48
C PHE A 89 0.49 -13.56 13.50
N SER A 90 1.03 -14.78 13.46
CA SER A 90 1.97 -15.27 14.47
C SER A 90 3.31 -14.52 14.51
N CYS A 91 3.73 -13.91 13.40
CA CYS A 91 4.98 -13.13 13.32
C CYS A 91 4.81 -11.64 13.64
N GLN A 92 3.59 -11.13 13.80
CA GLN A 92 3.28 -9.70 13.81
C GLN A 92 4.10 -8.91 14.85
N ALA A 93 4.19 -9.42 16.09
CA ALA A 93 4.93 -8.75 17.16
C ALA A 93 6.43 -8.63 16.85
N MET A 94 7.00 -9.70 16.29
CA MET A 94 8.41 -9.74 15.92
C MET A 94 8.71 -8.85 14.70
N ILE A 95 7.79 -8.79 13.74
CA ILE A 95 7.88 -7.89 12.57
C ILE A 95 7.83 -6.43 12.99
N TYR A 96 6.91 -6.05 13.88
CA TYR A 96 6.85 -4.69 14.40
C TYR A 96 8.11 -4.32 15.19
N ALA A 97 8.62 -5.23 16.02
CA ALA A 97 9.89 -5.01 16.72
C ALA A 97 11.07 -4.82 15.74
N ALA A 98 11.10 -5.59 14.65
CA ALA A 98 12.10 -5.45 13.59
C ALA A 98 11.95 -4.11 12.85
N LEU A 99 10.73 -3.65 12.58
CA LEU A 99 10.46 -2.33 12.01
C LEU A 99 11.01 -1.21 12.90
N LEU A 100 10.76 -1.26 14.21
CA LEU A 100 11.32 -0.30 15.17
C LEU A 100 12.85 -0.33 15.20
N ASN A 101 13.46 -1.50 15.02
CA ASN A 101 14.92 -1.66 15.03
C ASN A 101 15.57 -1.45 13.65
N GLN A 102 14.79 -1.23 12.58
CA GLN A 102 15.34 -1.03 11.24
C GLN A 102 16.16 0.27 11.18
N SER A 103 17.43 0.14 10.77
CA SER A 103 18.32 1.28 10.53
C SER A 103 18.09 1.90 9.16
N LEU A 104 18.32 3.21 9.07
CA LEU A 104 18.30 3.94 7.81
C LEU A 104 19.58 3.73 6.99
N GLN A 105 19.46 3.83 5.68
CA GLN A 105 20.57 3.80 4.72
C GLN A 105 21.07 5.22 4.35
N TYR A 106 20.30 6.25 4.67
CA TYR A 106 20.58 7.64 4.36
C TYR A 106 19.68 8.58 5.17
N SER A 107 20.05 9.85 5.26
CA SER A 107 19.29 10.84 6.04
C SER A 107 17.90 11.12 5.44
N PRO A 108 16.83 11.20 6.26
CA PRO A 108 15.49 11.53 5.78
C PRO A 108 15.45 12.80 4.92
N GLY A 109 14.63 12.80 3.87
CA GLY A 109 14.43 13.92 2.96
C GLY A 109 15.52 14.13 1.90
N THR A 110 16.66 13.43 1.96
CA THR A 110 17.79 13.69 1.05
C THR A 110 17.66 13.03 -0.32
N LYS A 111 16.99 11.87 -0.43
CA LYS A 111 16.74 11.18 -1.69
C LYS A 111 15.51 10.28 -1.63
N TYR A 112 14.90 10.07 -2.79
CA TYR A 112 13.86 9.07 -2.99
C TYR A 112 14.46 7.66 -3.14
N ILE A 113 13.94 6.70 -2.37
CA ILE A 113 14.13 5.26 -2.58
C ILE A 113 12.78 4.58 -2.29
N TYR A 114 12.17 3.96 -3.30
CA TYR A 114 10.96 3.16 -3.14
C TYR A 114 11.15 2.15 -2.03
N SER A 115 10.30 2.21 -0.99
CA SER A 115 10.47 1.39 0.22
C SER A 115 9.14 0.87 0.76
N ASP A 116 9.04 -0.45 0.89
CA ASP A 116 7.89 -1.09 1.52
C ASP A 116 7.80 -0.74 3.00
N LEU A 117 8.94 -0.58 3.68
CA LEU A 117 9.00 -0.17 5.10
C LEU A 117 8.33 1.18 5.35
N SER A 118 8.40 2.13 4.40
CA SER A 118 7.67 3.40 4.54
C SER A 118 6.17 3.17 4.66
N MET A 119 5.61 2.30 3.83
CA MET A 119 4.16 2.07 3.77
C MET A 119 3.68 1.09 4.84
N ILE A 120 4.52 0.14 5.25
CA ILE A 120 4.30 -0.67 6.45
C ILE A 120 4.31 0.23 7.70
N THR A 121 5.18 1.23 7.78
CA THR A 121 5.16 2.21 8.88
C THR A 121 3.88 3.05 8.84
N MET A 122 3.47 3.53 7.67
CA MET A 122 2.21 4.30 7.53
C MET A 122 0.98 3.48 7.93
N MET A 123 0.98 2.17 7.69
CA MET A 123 -0.07 1.28 8.19
C MET A 123 -0.25 1.43 9.72
N HIS A 124 0.84 1.37 10.47
CA HIS A 124 0.80 1.50 11.93
C HIS A 124 0.40 2.92 12.35
N VAL A 125 0.84 3.97 11.64
CA VAL A 125 0.41 5.36 11.87
C VAL A 125 -1.11 5.50 11.71
N VAL A 126 -1.65 5.05 10.57
CA VAL A 126 -3.09 5.07 10.29
C VAL A 126 -3.85 4.25 11.33
N GLY A 127 -3.32 3.07 11.69
CA GLY A 127 -3.90 2.20 12.71
C GLY A 127 -3.97 2.83 14.10
N THR A 128 -2.91 3.52 14.53
CA THR A 128 -2.90 4.28 15.79
C THR A 128 -3.97 5.36 15.78
N LEU A 129 -3.98 6.21 14.74
CA LEU A 129 -4.94 7.31 14.65
C LEU A 129 -6.39 6.82 14.54
N ALA A 130 -6.62 5.73 13.82
CA ALA A 130 -7.94 5.11 13.70
C ALA A 130 -8.48 4.65 15.06
N ARG A 131 -7.62 4.06 15.90
CA ARG A 131 -7.94 3.67 17.28
C ARG A 131 -8.20 4.89 18.14
N ASP A 132 -7.24 5.82 18.19
CA ASP A 132 -7.22 6.89 19.19
C ASP A 132 -8.31 7.94 18.95
N HIS A 133 -8.74 8.12 17.70
CA HIS A 133 -9.86 8.99 17.35
C HIS A 133 -11.21 8.26 17.25
N GLY A 134 -11.28 6.97 17.63
CA GLY A 134 -12.55 6.22 17.65
C GLY A 134 -13.17 6.03 16.26
N TYR A 135 -12.34 5.93 15.22
CA TYR A 135 -12.85 5.70 13.87
C TYR A 135 -13.34 4.27 13.66
N VAL A 136 -12.87 3.31 14.46
CA VAL A 136 -13.36 1.93 14.47
C VAL A 136 -13.33 1.39 15.89
N GLU A 137 -14.32 0.58 16.22
CA GLU A 137 -14.45 -0.03 17.54
C GLU A 137 -13.71 -1.38 17.60
N PRO A 138 -13.33 -1.88 18.78
CA PRO A 138 -12.74 -3.21 18.92
C PRO A 138 -13.59 -4.35 18.30
N SER A 139 -14.91 -4.20 18.28
CA SER A 139 -15.83 -5.14 17.62
C SER A 139 -15.75 -5.13 16.09
N ASP A 140 -15.15 -4.09 15.50
CA ASP A 140 -14.93 -4.00 14.07
C ASP A 140 -13.70 -4.78 13.62
N LEU A 141 -12.82 -5.18 14.54
CA LEU A 141 -11.55 -5.79 14.21
C LEU A 141 -11.72 -7.22 13.69
N ASN A 142 -10.89 -7.60 12.72
CA ASN A 142 -10.84 -8.97 12.23
C ASN A 142 -10.39 -9.92 13.36
N VAL A 143 -11.22 -10.92 13.66
CA VAL A 143 -10.98 -11.90 14.74
C VAL A 143 -9.67 -12.67 14.56
N GLU A 144 -9.27 -13.00 13.33
CA GLU A 144 -8.02 -13.73 13.07
C GLU A 144 -6.80 -12.87 13.43
N CYS A 145 -6.89 -11.55 13.20
CA CYS A 145 -5.87 -10.57 13.55
C CYS A 145 -5.73 -10.40 15.08
N VAL A 146 -6.84 -10.51 15.82
CA VAL A 146 -6.87 -10.33 17.27
C VAL A 146 -6.49 -11.61 18.04
N HIS A 147 -6.86 -12.80 17.56
CA HIS A 147 -6.73 -14.05 18.34
C HIS A 147 -5.34 -14.67 18.40
N HIS A 148 -4.41 -14.29 17.52
CA HIS A 148 -3.05 -14.87 17.49
C HIS A 148 -2.04 -14.15 18.42
N GLN A 149 -2.53 -13.35 19.37
CA GLN A 149 -1.67 -12.64 20.31
C GLN A 149 -1.27 -13.57 21.48
N PRO A 150 0.03 -13.69 21.81
CA PRO A 150 0.46 -14.53 22.92
C PRO A 150 -0.17 -14.04 24.24
N ASN A 151 -0.65 -15.01 25.03
CA ASN A 151 -1.27 -14.79 26.33
C ASN A 151 -0.44 -13.82 27.19
N SER A 152 -1.10 -12.80 27.73
CA SER A 152 -0.67 -11.83 28.75
C SER A 152 0.06 -10.53 28.35
N SER A 153 0.12 -10.17 27.07
CA SER A 153 0.37 -8.77 26.69
C SER A 153 -0.56 -8.32 25.56
N HIS A 154 -1.70 -7.74 25.91
CA HIS A 154 -2.43 -6.78 25.06
C HIS A 154 -1.59 -5.51 24.86
N SER A 155 -0.30 -5.63 24.57
CA SER A 155 0.57 -4.49 24.30
C SER A 155 0.08 -3.83 23.02
N LEU A 156 -0.41 -2.60 23.18
CA LEU A 156 -1.10 -1.78 22.18
C LEU A 156 -0.42 -1.60 20.81
N PRO A 157 0.91 -1.74 20.60
CA PRO A 157 1.49 -1.39 19.29
C PRO A 157 1.07 -2.32 18.15
N TYR A 158 0.86 -3.62 18.42
CA TYR A 158 0.65 -4.61 17.34
C TYR A 158 -0.79 -4.61 16.80
N LEU A 159 -1.78 -4.24 17.63
CA LEU A 159 -3.17 -4.14 17.17
C LEU A 159 -3.38 -3.04 16.13
N THR A 160 -2.45 -2.08 16.00
CA THR A 160 -2.56 -1.00 15.02
C THR A 160 -2.74 -1.52 13.59
N GLN A 161 -2.16 -2.67 13.23
CA GLN A 161 -2.42 -3.31 11.93
C GLN A 161 -3.90 -3.74 11.79
N CYS A 162 -4.51 -4.28 12.84
CA CYS A 162 -5.92 -4.66 12.83
C CYS A 162 -6.83 -3.42 12.75
N TYR A 163 -6.49 -2.36 13.50
CA TYR A 163 -7.20 -1.07 13.42
C TYR A 163 -7.07 -0.44 12.03
N TYR A 164 -5.90 -0.56 11.39
CA TYR A 164 -5.70 -0.12 10.01
C TYR A 164 -6.61 -0.86 9.04
N GLU A 165 -6.67 -2.20 9.09
CA GLU A 165 -7.58 -2.98 8.24
C GLU A 165 -9.02 -2.56 8.45
N ALA A 166 -9.46 -2.48 9.71
CA ALA A 166 -10.81 -2.07 10.04
C ALA A 166 -11.09 -0.66 9.53
N PHE A 167 -10.15 0.28 9.67
CA PHE A 167 -10.31 1.64 9.15
C PHE A 167 -10.48 1.66 7.64
N VAL A 168 -9.61 0.96 6.89
CA VAL A 168 -9.72 0.85 5.43
C VAL A 168 -11.06 0.23 5.04
N ARG A 169 -11.45 -0.89 5.67
CA ARG A 169 -12.71 -1.55 5.37
C ARG A 169 -13.91 -0.66 5.69
N ARG A 170 -13.97 -0.02 6.86
CA ARG A 170 -15.13 0.78 7.31
C ARG A 170 -15.21 2.16 6.64
N ARG A 171 -14.07 2.83 6.44
CA ARG A 171 -14.00 4.25 6.03
C ARG A 171 -13.62 4.45 4.57
N VAL A 172 -13.17 3.40 3.89
CA VAL A 172 -12.95 3.39 2.43
C VAL A 172 -13.93 2.44 1.76
N ALA A 173 -13.84 1.13 2.03
CA ALA A 173 -14.59 0.13 1.27
C ALA A 173 -16.11 0.21 1.53
N GLU A 174 -16.56 0.05 2.77
CA GLU A 174 -17.98 0.10 3.14
C GLU A 174 -18.58 1.49 2.89
N TYR A 175 -17.83 2.56 3.18
CA TYR A 175 -18.28 3.94 2.96
C TYR A 175 -18.63 4.21 1.48
N LEU A 176 -17.83 3.68 0.55
CA LEU A 176 -18.05 3.82 -0.89
C LEU A 176 -18.83 2.65 -1.51
N GLY A 177 -19.26 1.66 -0.72
CA GLY A 177 -19.95 0.46 -1.23
C GLY A 177 -19.07 -0.47 -2.09
N LEU A 178 -17.77 -0.50 -1.85
CA LEU A 178 -16.79 -1.33 -2.59
C LEU A 178 -16.81 -2.78 -2.07
N GLN A 179 -17.65 -3.61 -2.66
CA GLN A 179 -17.92 -4.96 -2.16
C GLN A 179 -16.72 -5.92 -2.20
N GLN A 180 -15.73 -5.66 -3.06
CA GLN A 180 -14.61 -6.54 -3.34
C GLN A 180 -13.25 -5.88 -3.08
N LEU A 181 -13.22 -4.65 -2.55
CA LEU A 181 -11.99 -4.03 -2.06
C LEU A 181 -11.73 -4.47 -0.62
N LEU A 182 -10.85 -5.44 -0.43
CA LEU A 182 -10.63 -6.05 0.88
C LEU A 182 -9.25 -6.71 1.03
N PHE A 183 -8.80 -6.80 2.27
CA PHE A 183 -7.75 -7.72 2.70
C PHE A 183 -8.37 -9.09 3.01
N LEU A 184 -7.55 -10.15 3.01
CA LEU A 184 -7.94 -11.50 3.44
C LEU A 184 -9.26 -11.98 2.80
N PRO A 185 -9.30 -12.18 1.47
CA PRO A 185 -10.55 -12.56 0.83
C PRO A 185 -11.06 -13.91 1.33
N PRO A 186 -12.38 -14.07 1.52
CA PRO A 186 -12.94 -15.33 2.02
C PRO A 186 -12.57 -16.51 1.13
N ARG A 187 -12.22 -17.66 1.72
CA ARG A 187 -11.80 -18.85 0.96
C ARG A 187 -12.81 -19.27 -0.11
N SER A 188 -14.09 -19.39 0.27
CA SER A 188 -15.16 -19.79 -0.64
C SER A 188 -16.22 -18.70 -0.75
N PRO A 189 -16.69 -18.34 -1.96
CA PRO A 189 -16.21 -18.80 -3.27
C PRO A 189 -15.03 -17.96 -3.82
N THR A 190 -14.54 -16.98 -3.06
CA THR A 190 -13.76 -15.86 -3.62
C THR A 190 -12.37 -16.26 -4.11
N TRP A 191 -11.69 -17.23 -3.48
CA TRP A 191 -10.36 -17.66 -3.94
C TRP A 191 -10.41 -18.24 -5.36
N ALA A 192 -11.41 -19.06 -5.66
CA ALA A 192 -11.60 -19.65 -6.99
C ALA A 192 -11.88 -18.59 -8.08
N LEU A 193 -12.44 -17.43 -7.69
CA LEU A 193 -12.71 -16.29 -8.57
C LEU A 193 -11.57 -15.27 -8.61
N THR A 194 -10.47 -15.54 -7.92
CA THR A 194 -9.28 -14.69 -7.90
C THR A 194 -8.27 -15.17 -8.93
N ALA A 195 -7.71 -14.26 -9.72
CA ALA A 195 -6.67 -14.60 -10.68
C ALA A 195 -5.42 -15.11 -9.92
N PRO A 196 -4.82 -16.24 -10.32
CA PRO A 196 -3.59 -16.73 -9.70
C PRO A 196 -2.42 -15.80 -10.05
N THR A 197 -1.44 -15.68 -9.16
CA THR A 197 -0.28 -14.79 -9.35
C THR A 197 0.97 -15.55 -9.79
N TRP A 198 1.51 -16.50 -9.03
CA TRP A 198 2.63 -17.34 -9.49
C TRP A 198 2.69 -18.68 -8.75
N ASN A 199 3.53 -19.59 -9.22
CA ASN A 199 3.89 -20.79 -8.47
C ASN A 199 5.10 -20.50 -7.60
N ASP A 200 4.89 -20.25 -6.30
CA ASP A 200 6.00 -19.99 -5.41
C ASP A 200 6.70 -21.29 -5.02
N THR A 201 8.00 -21.37 -5.27
CA THR A 201 8.84 -22.54 -4.95
C THR A 201 9.83 -22.29 -3.83
N VAL A 202 9.81 -21.09 -3.21
CA VAL A 202 10.81 -20.66 -2.22
C VAL A 202 10.25 -20.58 -0.80
N TYR A 203 9.06 -19.99 -0.61
CA TYR A 203 8.53 -19.71 0.73
C TYR A 203 7.24 -20.48 1.04
N ARG A 204 6.24 -20.37 0.16
CA ARG A 204 4.87 -20.91 0.34
C ARG A 204 4.66 -22.23 -0.39
N HIS A 205 5.58 -22.59 -1.30
CA HIS A 205 5.64 -23.87 -2.01
C HIS A 205 4.35 -24.26 -2.76
N GLN A 206 3.55 -23.29 -3.18
CA GLN A 206 2.25 -23.50 -3.81
C GLN A 206 1.90 -22.40 -4.82
N VAL A 207 0.89 -22.66 -5.65
CA VAL A 207 0.30 -21.64 -6.52
C VAL A 207 -0.45 -20.63 -5.66
N MET A 208 -0.07 -19.38 -5.78
CA MET A 208 -0.64 -18.26 -5.06
C MET A 208 -1.98 -17.87 -5.70
N GLN A 209 -3.09 -18.07 -4.99
CA GLN A 209 -4.44 -17.73 -5.46
C GLN A 209 -5.38 -17.48 -4.28
N GLY A 210 -5.90 -16.25 -4.16
CA GLY A 210 -6.79 -15.86 -3.07
C GLY A 210 -6.08 -15.43 -1.78
N PHE A 211 -4.76 -15.32 -1.78
CA PHE A 211 -3.95 -14.81 -0.68
C PHE A 211 -2.77 -14.02 -1.24
N VAL A 212 -2.18 -13.15 -0.45
CA VAL A 212 -1.26 -12.12 -0.96
C VAL A 212 0.00 -12.73 -1.57
N SER A 213 0.40 -12.25 -2.75
CA SER A 213 1.63 -12.69 -3.45
C SER A 213 2.91 -12.17 -2.80
N ASP A 214 2.86 -11.01 -2.17
CA ASP A 214 3.99 -10.40 -1.47
C ASP A 214 4.37 -11.21 -0.22
N GLY A 215 5.62 -11.66 -0.15
CA GLY A 215 6.08 -12.51 0.96
C GLY A 215 6.07 -11.79 2.30
N ASN A 216 6.42 -10.49 2.33
CA ASN A 216 6.47 -9.72 3.57
C ASN A 216 5.06 -9.47 4.11
N SER A 217 4.10 -9.16 3.24
CA SER A 217 2.69 -9.04 3.56
C SER A 217 2.09 -10.37 3.99
N TYR A 218 2.49 -11.48 3.38
CA TYR A 218 2.05 -12.82 3.80
C TYR A 218 2.54 -13.16 5.21
N ALA A 219 3.80 -12.86 5.53
CA ALA A 219 4.37 -13.03 6.86
C ALA A 219 3.73 -12.10 7.92
N LEU A 220 3.14 -10.98 7.49
CA LEU A 220 2.32 -10.10 8.32
C LEU A 220 0.89 -10.60 8.52
N GLY A 221 0.49 -11.75 7.96
CA GLY A 221 -0.87 -12.25 8.04
C GLY A 221 -1.81 -11.63 7.00
N GLY A 222 -1.28 -11.23 5.84
CA GLY A 222 -2.07 -10.81 4.66
C GLY A 222 -2.53 -9.36 4.67
N ILE A 223 -2.45 -8.66 5.81
CA ILE A 223 -2.79 -7.23 5.94
C ILE A 223 -1.50 -6.43 5.98
N SER A 224 -1.26 -5.56 5.00
CA SER A 224 -0.13 -4.63 5.07
C SER A 224 -0.43 -3.30 4.39
N GLY A 225 0.31 -2.25 4.76
CA GLY A 225 0.21 -0.95 4.11
C GLY A 225 0.81 -0.90 2.71
N HIS A 226 1.68 -1.86 2.38
CA HIS A 226 2.41 -1.87 1.10
C HIS A 226 1.85 -2.86 0.07
N ALA A 227 1.12 -3.89 0.50
CA ALA A 227 0.51 -4.96 -0.29
C ALA A 227 -0.61 -5.68 0.51
N GLY A 228 -1.38 -6.57 -0.11
CA GLY A 228 -2.41 -7.37 0.57
C GLY A 228 -3.85 -7.07 0.15
N LEU A 229 -4.09 -5.96 -0.55
CA LEU A 229 -5.43 -5.61 -1.02
C LEU A 229 -5.79 -6.38 -2.28
N PHE A 230 -7.01 -6.89 -2.32
CA PHE A 230 -7.64 -7.49 -3.49
C PHE A 230 -8.76 -6.59 -3.98
N SER A 231 -9.00 -6.55 -5.30
CA SER A 231 -10.18 -5.88 -5.86
C SER A 231 -10.51 -6.27 -7.30
N ARG A 232 -11.56 -5.66 -7.84
CA ARG A 232 -12.00 -5.70 -9.23
C ARG A 232 -11.95 -4.29 -9.82
N ALA A 233 -11.90 -4.18 -11.14
CA ALA A 233 -11.78 -2.89 -11.81
C ALA A 233 -12.97 -1.94 -11.50
N SER A 234 -14.19 -2.47 -11.30
CA SER A 234 -15.38 -1.68 -10.95
C SER A 234 -15.25 -0.91 -9.64
N ASP A 235 -14.70 -1.56 -8.62
CA ASP A 235 -14.58 -1.01 -7.27
C ASP A 235 -13.44 0.01 -7.22
N ILE A 236 -12.32 -0.32 -7.88
CA ILE A 236 -11.21 0.61 -8.09
C ILE A 236 -11.70 1.85 -8.84
N HIS A 237 -12.48 1.68 -9.91
CA HIS A 237 -13.06 2.79 -10.67
C HIS A 237 -13.90 3.70 -9.78
N THR A 238 -14.77 3.13 -8.95
CA THR A 238 -15.62 3.91 -8.03
C THR A 238 -14.77 4.77 -7.09
N LEU A 239 -13.76 4.17 -6.46
CA LEU A 239 -12.82 4.89 -5.59
C LEU A 239 -12.11 6.02 -6.35
N LEU A 240 -11.49 5.70 -7.50
CA LEU A 240 -10.73 6.67 -8.29
C LEU A 240 -11.62 7.78 -8.85
N HIS A 241 -12.88 7.49 -9.18
CA HIS A 241 -13.85 8.48 -9.62
C HIS A 241 -14.15 9.49 -8.51
N HIS A 242 -14.33 9.04 -7.27
CA HIS A 242 -14.50 9.94 -6.13
C HIS A 242 -13.26 10.82 -5.89
N LEU A 243 -12.05 10.33 -6.14
CA LEU A 243 -10.84 11.15 -6.05
C LEU A 243 -10.74 12.14 -7.21
N MET A 244 -10.84 11.67 -8.46
CA MET A 244 -10.62 12.50 -9.66
C MET A 244 -11.65 13.61 -9.83
N PHE A 245 -12.89 13.37 -9.38
CA PHE A 245 -13.99 14.32 -9.48
C PHE A 245 -14.48 14.84 -8.12
N ALA A 246 -13.63 14.78 -7.09
CA ALA A 246 -13.93 15.34 -5.78
C ALA A 246 -14.34 16.81 -5.89
N SER A 247 -15.37 17.23 -5.16
CA SER A 247 -15.73 18.64 -5.03
C SER A 247 -14.98 19.28 -3.84
N SER A 248 -14.93 20.61 -3.78
CA SER A 248 -14.36 21.32 -2.63
C SER A 248 -15.13 21.12 -1.32
N THR A 249 -16.36 20.59 -1.39
CA THR A 249 -17.26 20.37 -0.24
C THR A 249 -17.48 18.89 0.08
N ASP A 250 -16.75 17.97 -0.59
CA ASP A 250 -16.89 16.54 -0.36
C ASP A 250 -16.45 16.17 1.09
N LEU A 251 -17.36 15.51 1.82
CA LEU A 251 -17.16 15.14 3.22
C LEU A 251 -16.23 13.94 3.42
N TRP A 252 -16.03 13.15 2.36
CA TRP A 252 -15.11 12.02 2.38
C TRP A 252 -13.68 12.48 2.13
N ILE A 253 -13.40 12.94 0.92
CA ILE A 253 -12.14 13.53 0.49
C ILE A 253 -12.46 14.62 -0.55
N ASN A 254 -12.14 15.87 -0.23
CA ASN A 254 -12.38 17.03 -1.06
C ASN A 254 -11.26 17.28 -2.08
N SER A 255 -11.55 18.13 -3.06
CA SER A 255 -10.62 18.45 -4.15
C SER A 255 -9.29 19.04 -3.66
N THR A 256 -9.28 19.78 -2.55
CA THR A 256 -8.05 20.36 -1.99
C THR A 256 -7.13 19.27 -1.45
N THR A 257 -7.68 18.32 -0.67
CA THR A 257 -6.94 17.16 -0.18
C THR A 257 -6.43 16.29 -1.33
N VAL A 258 -7.27 16.02 -2.34
CA VAL A 258 -6.85 15.29 -3.55
C VAL A 258 -5.67 16.00 -4.20
N HIS A 259 -5.80 17.30 -4.48
CA HIS A 259 -4.75 18.09 -5.11
C HIS A 259 -3.44 18.03 -4.30
N THR A 260 -3.49 18.22 -2.97
CA THR A 260 -2.32 18.11 -2.10
C THR A 260 -1.61 16.75 -2.23
N PHE A 261 -2.36 15.65 -2.34
CA PHE A 261 -1.78 14.31 -2.40
C PHE A 261 -1.35 13.88 -3.81
N THR A 262 -1.83 14.54 -4.86
CA THR A 262 -1.51 14.21 -6.25
C THR A 262 -0.52 15.19 -6.90
N THR A 263 -0.14 16.27 -6.22
CA THR A 263 0.90 17.20 -6.69
C THR A 263 2.31 16.68 -6.40
N VAL A 264 3.18 16.71 -7.42
CA VAL A 264 4.60 16.35 -7.29
C VAL A 264 5.27 17.22 -6.22
N TYR A 265 5.93 16.58 -5.25
CA TYR A 265 6.52 17.30 -4.12
C TYR A 265 7.87 17.94 -4.46
N ASN A 266 8.78 17.17 -5.06
CA ASN A 266 10.12 17.65 -5.40
C ASN A 266 10.66 16.95 -6.67
N THR A 267 10.58 17.67 -7.79
CA THR A 267 11.03 17.20 -9.11
C THR A 267 12.53 16.93 -9.19
N SER A 268 13.35 17.46 -8.28
CA SER A 268 14.78 17.11 -8.20
C SER A 268 15.03 15.72 -7.61
N GLN A 269 14.06 15.15 -6.90
CA GLN A 269 14.18 13.81 -6.29
C GLN A 269 13.41 12.74 -7.06
N SER A 270 12.16 12.99 -7.43
CA SER A 270 11.31 12.00 -8.13
C SER A 270 10.04 12.62 -8.71
N SER A 271 9.32 11.85 -9.53
CA SER A 271 7.98 12.18 -10.03
C SER A 271 6.88 12.00 -8.98
N ARG A 272 7.22 11.61 -7.74
CA ARG A 272 6.25 11.25 -6.71
C ARG A 272 5.50 12.44 -6.14
N ALA A 273 4.22 12.20 -5.90
CA ALA A 273 3.38 12.96 -4.98
C ALA A 273 3.22 12.16 -3.67
N LEU A 274 2.36 12.59 -2.75
CA LEU A 274 2.19 11.92 -1.46
C LEU A 274 1.52 10.55 -1.66
N GLY A 275 2.29 9.47 -1.55
CA GLY A 275 1.86 8.09 -1.77
C GLY A 275 1.68 7.71 -3.25
N TRP A 276 1.35 8.67 -4.11
CA TRP A 276 1.17 8.49 -5.55
C TRP A 276 2.48 8.72 -6.32
N ASP A 277 2.58 8.12 -7.51
CA ASP A 277 3.48 8.58 -8.56
C ASP A 277 2.72 9.46 -9.56
N THR A 278 3.43 10.13 -10.48
CA THR A 278 2.81 10.95 -11.52
C THR A 278 3.39 10.65 -12.89
N ASN A 279 2.63 10.95 -13.95
CA ASN A 279 3.10 10.85 -15.34
C ASN A 279 3.99 12.04 -15.74
N ASN A 280 4.63 12.71 -14.79
CA ASN A 280 5.48 13.86 -15.06
C ASN A 280 6.81 13.43 -15.70
N TYR A 281 6.89 13.65 -17.00
CA TYR A 281 8.01 13.25 -17.86
C TYR A 281 9.26 14.14 -17.77
N HIS A 282 9.17 15.27 -17.06
CA HIS A 282 10.32 16.17 -16.85
C HIS A 282 11.21 15.74 -15.67
N VAL A 283 10.77 14.72 -14.92
CA VAL A 283 11.55 14.18 -13.81
C VAL A 283 12.26 12.91 -14.28
N LYS A 284 13.52 12.74 -13.86
CA LYS A 284 14.22 11.45 -13.95
C LYS A 284 13.54 10.46 -12.99
N SER A 285 12.43 9.88 -13.44
CA SER A 285 11.82 8.72 -12.80
C SER A 285 12.61 7.47 -13.16
N THR A 286 12.72 6.53 -12.22
CA THR A 286 13.20 5.17 -12.48
C THR A 286 12.16 4.31 -13.21
N ASP A 287 10.91 4.78 -13.29
CA ASP A 287 9.77 4.13 -13.93
C ASP A 287 9.33 4.94 -15.17
N GLU A 288 9.77 4.48 -16.33
CA GLU A 288 9.54 5.13 -17.62
C GLU A 288 8.06 5.14 -18.04
N ARG A 289 7.47 6.33 -18.25
CA ARG A 289 6.20 6.59 -18.99
C ARG A 289 5.13 5.51 -18.84
N LEU A 290 4.76 5.21 -17.60
CA LEU A 290 3.85 4.09 -17.35
C LEU A 290 2.41 4.39 -17.82
N CYS A 291 1.97 5.65 -17.77
CA CYS A 291 0.63 6.06 -18.22
C CYS A 291 0.57 6.52 -19.68
N GLY A 292 1.61 6.25 -20.48
CA GLY A 292 1.62 6.55 -21.91
C GLY A 292 1.35 8.04 -22.22
N ALA A 293 0.48 8.27 -23.20
CA ALA A 293 0.10 9.58 -23.73
C ALA A 293 -0.88 10.39 -22.86
N LEU A 294 -1.26 9.89 -21.68
CA LEU A 294 -2.04 10.68 -20.71
C LEU A 294 -1.25 11.91 -20.25
N SER A 295 -1.93 12.95 -19.76
CA SER A 295 -1.29 14.22 -19.40
C SER A 295 -0.23 14.05 -18.29
N SER A 296 0.68 15.02 -18.18
CA SER A 296 1.68 15.05 -17.09
C SER A 296 1.09 15.28 -15.70
N GLU A 297 -0.18 15.70 -15.60
CA GLU A 297 -0.90 15.85 -14.33
C GLU A 297 -1.54 14.54 -13.86
N THR A 298 -1.40 13.47 -14.64
CA THR A 298 -1.91 12.15 -14.29
C THR A 298 -1.23 11.63 -13.04
N PHE A 299 -2.00 11.28 -12.01
CA PHE A 299 -1.51 10.54 -10.86
C PHE A 299 -1.73 9.03 -11.04
N THR A 300 -0.78 8.24 -10.59
CA THR A 300 -0.69 6.80 -10.91
C THR A 300 0.00 5.99 -9.83
N HIS A 301 -0.21 4.68 -9.88
CA HIS A 301 0.63 3.71 -9.21
C HIS A 301 0.59 2.39 -10.00
N THR A 302 1.60 1.54 -9.79
CA THR A 302 1.64 0.18 -10.34
C THR A 302 1.71 -0.87 -9.24
N GLY A 303 1.31 -2.10 -9.56
CA GLY A 303 1.50 -3.27 -8.71
C GLY A 303 2.44 -4.29 -9.35
N TYR A 304 3.15 -5.03 -8.50
CA TYR A 304 4.09 -6.07 -8.92
C TYR A 304 3.45 -7.13 -9.82
N THR A 305 2.21 -7.51 -9.52
CA THR A 305 1.38 -8.47 -10.27
C THR A 305 1.01 -7.99 -11.67
N GLY A 306 1.36 -6.76 -12.03
CA GLY A 306 1.13 -6.19 -13.35
C GLY A 306 -0.05 -5.24 -13.42
N THR A 307 -0.61 -4.88 -12.27
CA THR A 307 -1.73 -3.95 -12.15
C THR A 307 -1.27 -2.50 -12.31
N GLN A 308 -2.14 -1.62 -12.79
CA GLN A 308 -1.91 -0.17 -12.89
C GLN A 308 -3.23 0.58 -12.79
N VAL A 309 -3.17 1.76 -12.19
CA VAL A 309 -4.21 2.78 -12.29
C VAL A 309 -3.60 4.10 -12.75
N CYS A 310 -4.28 4.84 -13.62
CA CYS A 310 -3.93 6.21 -13.99
C CYS A 310 -5.19 7.06 -13.93
N CYS A 311 -5.11 8.24 -13.34
CA CYS A 311 -6.20 9.22 -13.29
C CYS A 311 -5.70 10.54 -13.89
N ASP A 312 -6.18 10.87 -15.08
CA ASP A 312 -5.80 12.07 -15.82
C ASP A 312 -6.87 13.17 -15.62
N PRO A 313 -6.61 14.18 -14.77
CA PRO A 313 -7.57 15.26 -14.53
C PRO A 313 -7.75 16.19 -15.74
N VAL A 314 -6.76 16.26 -16.65
CA VAL A 314 -6.83 17.11 -17.85
C VAL A 314 -7.74 16.45 -18.88
N GLY A 315 -7.47 15.17 -19.18
CA GLY A 315 -8.29 14.38 -20.11
C GLY A 315 -9.64 13.94 -19.52
N LYS A 316 -9.80 14.01 -18.18
CA LYS A 316 -10.92 13.43 -17.42
C LYS A 316 -11.06 11.91 -17.66
N VAL A 317 -9.93 11.22 -17.68
CA VAL A 317 -9.85 9.78 -18.00
C VAL A 317 -9.30 9.01 -16.80
N ILE A 318 -9.97 7.92 -16.45
CA ILE A 318 -9.45 6.91 -15.53
C ILE A 318 -9.13 5.66 -16.34
N THR A 319 -7.91 5.15 -16.23
CA THR A 319 -7.53 3.86 -16.79
C THR A 319 -7.17 2.89 -15.68
N ILE A 320 -7.64 1.65 -15.82
CA ILE A 320 -7.40 0.57 -14.86
C ILE A 320 -7.03 -0.67 -15.64
N LEU A 321 -5.80 -1.11 -15.46
CA LEU A 321 -5.29 -2.34 -16.06
C LEU A 321 -5.01 -3.34 -14.94
N LEU A 322 -5.81 -4.41 -14.87
CA LEU A 322 -5.59 -5.51 -13.92
C LEU A 322 -5.09 -6.74 -14.67
N THR A 323 -3.87 -7.16 -14.37
CA THR A 323 -3.26 -8.36 -14.94
C THR A 323 -2.69 -9.22 -13.83
N ASN A 324 -2.17 -10.39 -14.21
CA ASN A 324 -1.41 -11.29 -13.35
C ASN A 324 -0.10 -11.68 -14.04
N ARG A 325 0.70 -10.68 -14.43
CA ARG A 325 1.92 -10.84 -15.24
C ARG A 325 2.97 -11.80 -14.65
N CYS A 326 2.87 -12.11 -13.37
CA CYS A 326 3.74 -13.08 -12.68
C CYS A 326 3.31 -14.55 -12.92
N TYR A 327 2.15 -14.80 -13.55
CA TYR A 327 1.60 -16.14 -13.76
C TYR A 327 1.98 -16.63 -15.16
N LYS A 328 2.62 -17.79 -15.38
CA LYS A 328 3.09 -18.88 -14.48
C LYS A 328 4.51 -18.68 -13.94
N THR A 329 5.27 -17.74 -14.49
CA THR A 329 6.66 -17.46 -14.13
C THR A 329 6.85 -15.96 -13.98
N ASP A 330 7.67 -15.56 -13.02
CA ASP A 330 8.12 -14.19 -12.87
C ASP A 330 9.55 -14.07 -13.40
N SER A 331 9.68 -13.37 -14.52
CA SER A 331 10.95 -13.20 -15.22
C SER A 331 11.17 -11.76 -15.65
N ILE A 332 12.43 -11.39 -15.93
CA ILE A 332 12.79 -10.09 -16.51
C ILE A 332 11.95 -9.80 -17.77
N HIS A 333 11.76 -10.81 -18.62
CA HIS A 333 10.94 -10.69 -19.82
C HIS A 333 9.48 -10.29 -19.50
N THR A 334 8.84 -10.95 -18.53
CA THR A 334 7.47 -10.57 -18.14
C THR A 334 7.37 -9.17 -17.53
N LYS A 335 8.45 -8.70 -16.87
CA LYS A 335 8.55 -7.36 -16.31
C LYS A 335 8.64 -6.29 -17.41
N GLU A 336 9.46 -6.53 -18.43
CA GLU A 336 9.58 -5.63 -19.59
C GLU A 336 8.27 -5.58 -20.40
N LEU A 337 7.66 -6.75 -20.64
CA LEU A 337 6.38 -6.84 -21.34
C LEU A 337 5.30 -6.05 -20.63
N ILE A 338 5.13 -6.19 -19.32
CA ILE A 338 4.07 -5.46 -18.62
C ILE A 338 4.30 -3.94 -18.62
N ALA A 339 5.56 -3.48 -18.57
CA ALA A 339 5.88 -2.06 -18.70
C ALA A 339 5.45 -1.52 -20.08
N LEU A 340 5.71 -2.26 -21.15
CA LEU A 340 5.24 -1.93 -22.49
C LEU A 340 3.71 -1.99 -22.61
N THR A 341 3.08 -3.05 -22.10
CA THR A 341 1.62 -3.24 -22.16
C THR A 341 0.88 -2.11 -21.46
N ARG A 342 1.34 -1.67 -20.28
CA ARG A 342 0.78 -0.52 -19.56
C ARG A 342 0.77 0.73 -20.42
N ARG A 343 1.90 1.07 -21.04
CA ARG A 343 2.02 2.23 -21.92
C ARG A 343 1.10 2.12 -23.14
N LEU A 344 1.18 1.01 -23.89
CA LEU A 344 0.37 0.80 -25.09
C LEU A 344 -1.13 0.80 -24.80
N PHE A 345 -1.55 0.25 -23.66
CA PHE A 345 -2.93 0.28 -23.21
C PHE A 345 -3.42 1.73 -23.02
N ASN A 346 -2.64 2.56 -22.31
CA ASN A 346 -3.01 3.96 -22.10
C ASN A 346 -2.97 4.77 -23.40
N ASP A 347 -1.98 4.53 -24.28
CA ASP A 347 -1.91 5.17 -25.60
C ASP A 347 -3.15 4.83 -26.45
N ALA A 348 -3.58 3.57 -26.44
CA ALA A 348 -4.77 3.13 -27.16
C ALA A 348 -6.05 3.76 -26.61
N VAL A 349 -6.17 3.95 -25.28
CA VAL A 349 -7.31 4.65 -24.68
C VAL A 349 -7.36 6.10 -25.18
N VAL A 350 -6.23 6.81 -25.17
CA VAL A 350 -6.15 8.19 -25.66
C VAL A 350 -6.52 8.28 -27.14
N GLN A 351 -6.05 7.34 -27.97
CA GLN A 351 -6.39 7.28 -29.41
C GLN A 351 -7.87 7.04 -29.70
N VAL A 352 -8.63 6.43 -28.79
CA VAL A 352 -10.07 6.19 -28.98
C VAL A 352 -10.90 7.39 -28.53
N LEU A 353 -10.38 8.21 -27.61
CA LEU A 353 -11.08 9.37 -27.06
C LEU A 353 -10.88 10.66 -27.89
N HIS A 354 -9.90 10.68 -28.80
CA HIS A 354 -9.62 11.74 -29.76
C HIS A 354 -9.90 11.28 -31.18
#